data_AF-A0A3D0GXN0-F1
#
_entry.id   AF-A0A3D0GXN0-F1
#
_cell.length_a   1.000
_cell.length_b   1.000
_cell.length_c   1.000
_cell.angle_alpha   90.00
_cell.angle_beta   90.00
_cell.angle_gamma   90.00
#
_symmetry.space_group_name_H-M   'P 1'
#
loop_
_entity.id
_entity.type
_entity.pdbx_description
1 polymer ?
#
loop_
_entity_poly.entity_id
_entity_poly.type
_entity_poly.pdbx_seq_one_letter_code
_entity_poly.pdbx_strand_id
1 'polypeptide(L)'
;MRTDFAAKIEPYNTGCFASDVVFKGENITVTQEEYEDIIAKKDEFDPSDMHAYLVTVPKYMDGETRLGKKEHYQDIVNKVMACKACVSEDNVVPYLLGTIETFANTSEQLFEHHMAIRTAFKEVLSEYKDKLCSMPPKKKIIAAYAINRAIDMKVLLAEKYEALVDKLMD
;
A
#
# COMPACT_ATOMS: atom_id res chain seq x y z
N MET A 1 6.08 -22.82 -3.00
CA MET A 1 5.60 -21.90 -1.94
C MET A 1 4.59 -20.84 -2.43
N ARG A 2 4.43 -20.57 -3.73
CA ARG A 2 3.46 -19.55 -4.24
C ARG A 2 1.97 -19.90 -4.12
N THR A 3 1.61 -21.18 -4.04
CA THR A 3 0.22 -21.65 -4.02
C THR A 3 -0.47 -21.56 -2.65
N ASP A 4 0.29 -21.28 -1.59
CA ASP A 4 -0.22 -21.38 -0.22
C ASP A 4 -0.76 -20.05 0.33
N PHE A 5 -0.30 -18.90 -0.18
CA PHE A 5 -0.71 -17.60 0.34
C PHE A 5 -2.16 -17.26 -0.04
N ALA A 6 -2.52 -17.42 -1.31
CA ALA A 6 -3.90 -17.22 -1.79
C ALA A 6 -4.90 -18.17 -1.10
N ALA A 7 -4.50 -19.42 -0.87
CA ALA A 7 -5.33 -20.40 -0.15
C ALA A 7 -5.49 -20.05 1.35
N LYS A 8 -4.48 -19.45 1.98
CA LYS A 8 -4.51 -19.07 3.41
C LYS A 8 -5.31 -17.79 3.69
N ILE A 9 -5.50 -16.91 2.70
CA ILE A 9 -6.25 -15.65 2.87
C ILE A 9 -7.73 -15.76 2.48
N GLU A 10 -8.14 -16.76 1.70
CA GLU A 10 -9.55 -17.03 1.33
C GLU A 10 -10.53 -17.01 2.53
N PRO A 11 -10.22 -17.59 3.70
CA PRO A 11 -11.13 -17.56 4.86
C PRO A 11 -11.36 -16.16 5.45
N TYR A 12 -10.49 -15.21 5.12
CA TYR A 12 -10.47 -13.85 5.68
C TYR A 12 -11.04 -12.81 4.71
N ASN A 13 -11.60 -13.25 3.58
CA ASN A 13 -12.30 -12.42 2.60
C ASN A 13 -13.69 -12.01 3.10
N THR A 14 -13.73 -11.42 4.29
CA THR A 14 -14.95 -11.03 5.01
C THR A 14 -15.20 -9.53 4.84
N GLY A 15 -15.84 -9.16 3.72
CA GLY A 15 -16.74 -8.01 3.56
C GLY A 15 -16.22 -6.62 3.97
N CYS A 16 -14.91 -6.40 3.99
CA CYS A 16 -14.33 -5.09 4.23
C CYS A 16 -13.80 -4.60 2.89
N PHE A 17 -14.05 -3.37 2.47
CA PHE A 17 -13.66 -2.91 1.12
C PHE A 17 -12.17 -3.12 0.79
N ALA A 18 -11.30 -3.08 1.81
CA ALA A 18 -9.89 -3.46 1.68
C ALA A 18 -9.69 -4.95 1.32
N SER A 19 -10.53 -5.89 1.77
CA SER A 19 -10.46 -7.29 1.32
C SER A 19 -10.90 -7.46 -0.14
N ASP A 20 -11.92 -6.71 -0.58
CA ASP A 20 -12.47 -6.85 -1.94
C ASP A 20 -11.56 -6.24 -3.02
N VAL A 21 -10.84 -5.17 -2.69
CA VAL A 21 -9.87 -4.50 -3.58
C VAL A 21 -8.50 -5.20 -3.59
N VAL A 22 -8.08 -5.78 -2.46
CA VAL A 22 -6.69 -6.25 -2.26
C VAL A 22 -6.50 -7.73 -2.56
N PHE A 23 -7.51 -8.58 -2.33
CA PHE A 23 -7.34 -10.04 -2.44
C PHE A 23 -7.65 -10.64 -3.81
N LYS A 24 -8.12 -9.84 -4.79
CA LYS A 24 -8.32 -10.32 -6.17
C LYS A 24 -7.05 -10.31 -7.02
N GLY A 25 -5.96 -9.72 -6.53
CA GLY A 25 -4.71 -9.61 -7.28
C GLY A 25 -4.80 -8.74 -8.54
N GLU A 26 -5.92 -8.07 -8.77
CA GLU A 26 -6.11 -7.09 -9.83
C GLU A 26 -5.53 -5.75 -9.36
N ASN A 27 -4.73 -5.09 -10.20
CA ASN A 27 -4.27 -3.75 -9.90
C ASN A 27 -5.48 -2.81 -9.81
N ILE A 28 -5.44 -1.89 -8.85
CA ILE A 28 -6.44 -0.83 -8.71
C ILE A 28 -6.43 -0.01 -10.00
N THR A 29 -7.39 -0.26 -10.89
CA THR A 29 -7.52 0.46 -12.15
C THR A 29 -8.56 1.55 -11.96
N VAL A 30 -8.16 2.81 -12.08
CA VAL A 30 -9.09 3.95 -11.95
C VAL A 30 -9.67 4.29 -13.31
N THR A 31 -10.96 4.63 -13.38
CA THR A 31 -11.56 5.21 -14.60
C THR A 31 -11.10 6.66 -14.81
N GLN A 32 -11.32 7.24 -16.00
CA GLN A 32 -11.01 8.66 -16.22
C GLN A 32 -11.87 9.58 -15.33
N GLU A 33 -13.15 9.26 -15.17
CA GLU A 33 -14.09 10.01 -14.31
C GLU A 33 -13.63 10.00 -12.84
N GLU A 34 -13.31 8.83 -12.29
CA GLU A 34 -12.77 8.72 -10.92
C GLU A 34 -11.45 9.49 -10.75
N TYR A 35 -10.60 9.49 -11.78
CA TYR A 35 -9.34 10.24 -11.75
C TYR A 35 -9.58 11.75 -11.72
N GLU A 36 -10.49 12.26 -12.55
CA GLU A 36 -10.86 13.68 -12.57
C GLU A 36 -11.46 14.13 -11.23
N ASP A 37 -12.27 13.28 -10.59
CA ASP A 37 -12.79 13.51 -9.24
C ASP A 37 -11.68 13.57 -8.17
N ILE A 38 -10.68 12.70 -8.26
CA ILE A 38 -9.52 12.72 -7.36
C ILE A 38 -8.74 14.02 -7.53
N ILE A 39 -8.50 14.44 -8.78
CA ILE A 39 -7.80 15.70 -9.06
C ILE A 39 -8.58 16.89 -8.54
N ALA A 40 -9.90 16.92 -8.71
CA ALA A 40 -10.74 18.01 -8.24
C ALA A 40 -10.69 18.19 -6.71
N LYS A 41 -10.46 17.09 -5.97
CA LYS A 41 -10.46 17.07 -4.49
C LYS A 41 -9.05 16.91 -3.90
N LYS A 42 -7.99 16.97 -4.70
CA LYS A 42 -6.63 16.64 -4.24
C LYS A 42 -6.12 17.53 -3.09
N ASP A 43 -6.64 18.75 -2.98
CA ASP A 43 -6.29 19.73 -1.95
C ASP A 43 -7.12 19.56 -0.66
N GLU A 44 -8.19 18.77 -0.70
CA GLU A 44 -9.04 18.43 0.46
C GLU A 44 -8.53 17.21 1.23
N PHE A 45 -7.37 16.66 0.84
CA PHE A 45 -6.81 15.44 1.41
C PHE A 45 -6.33 15.64 2.86
N ASP A 46 -6.95 14.94 3.81
CA ASP A 46 -6.51 14.87 5.21
C ASP A 46 -5.47 13.75 5.39
N PRO A 47 -4.21 14.06 5.71
CA PRO A 47 -3.16 13.04 5.90
C PRO A 47 -3.38 12.14 7.12
N SER A 48 -4.26 12.52 8.05
CA SER A 48 -4.62 11.71 9.22
C SER A 48 -5.69 10.65 8.91
N ASP A 49 -6.45 10.82 7.82
CA ASP A 49 -7.44 9.84 7.36
C ASP A 49 -6.76 8.72 6.56
N MET A 50 -6.34 7.69 7.29
CA MET A 50 -5.67 6.52 6.68
C MET A 50 -6.60 5.66 5.82
N HIS A 51 -7.92 5.80 5.97
CA HIS A 51 -8.85 5.13 5.09
C HIS A 51 -8.90 5.83 3.73
N ALA A 52 -9.04 7.16 3.73
CA ALA A 52 -8.95 7.97 2.52
C ALA A 52 -7.59 7.81 1.84
N TYR A 53 -6.49 7.76 2.62
CA TYR A 53 -5.15 7.49 2.10
C TYR A 53 -5.08 6.17 1.31
N LEU A 54 -5.51 5.07 1.94
CA LEU A 54 -5.48 3.73 1.36
C LEU A 54 -6.26 3.63 0.04
N VAL A 55 -7.36 4.38 -0.10
CA VAL A 55 -8.22 4.31 -1.28
C VAL A 55 -7.77 5.28 -2.38
N THR A 56 -7.44 6.51 -2.01
CA THR A 56 -7.29 7.61 -2.96
C THR A 56 -5.89 7.68 -3.55
N VAL A 57 -4.85 7.52 -2.74
CA VAL A 57 -3.47 7.75 -3.19
C VAL A 57 -3.00 6.71 -4.21
N PRO A 58 -3.27 5.40 -4.05
CA PRO A 58 -2.97 4.42 -5.08
C PRO A 58 -3.70 4.65 -6.40
N LYS A 59 -4.98 5.06 -6.35
CA LYS A 59 -5.80 5.39 -7.52
C LYS A 59 -5.27 6.64 -8.24
N TYR A 60 -4.83 7.63 -7.46
CA TYR A 60 -4.22 8.84 -8.01
C TYR A 60 -2.96 8.50 -8.81
N MET A 61 -2.08 7.67 -8.23
CA MET A 61 -0.88 7.20 -8.94
C MET A 61 -1.21 6.36 -10.18
N ASP A 62 -2.22 5.47 -10.11
CA ASP A 62 -2.68 4.72 -11.29
C ASP A 62 -3.16 5.67 -12.40
N GLY A 63 -4.02 6.62 -12.07
CA GLY A 63 -4.57 7.58 -13.03
C GLY A 63 -3.47 8.38 -13.72
N GLU A 64 -2.53 8.92 -12.95
CA GLU A 64 -1.37 9.62 -13.50
C GLU A 64 -0.55 8.72 -14.44
N THR A 65 -0.15 7.53 -13.98
CA THR A 65 0.67 6.59 -14.76
C THR A 65 -0.02 6.11 -16.03
N ARG A 66 -1.27 5.65 -15.91
CA ARG A 66 -2.05 5.00 -16.97
C ARG A 66 -2.50 6.00 -18.03
N LEU A 67 -2.87 7.23 -17.63
CA LEU A 67 -3.26 8.30 -18.55
C LEU A 67 -2.05 9.06 -19.11
N GLY A 68 -0.83 8.72 -18.67
CA GLY A 68 0.40 9.38 -19.10
C GLY A 68 0.51 10.83 -18.60
N LYS A 69 -0.29 11.21 -17.61
CA LYS A 69 -0.26 12.50 -16.92
C LYS A 69 0.68 12.31 -15.73
N LYS A 70 1.91 12.80 -15.81
CA LYS A 70 2.93 12.60 -14.75
C LYS A 70 3.22 13.89 -13.99
N GLU A 71 2.29 14.83 -14.04
CA GLU A 71 2.44 16.20 -13.56
C GLU A 71 2.23 16.32 -12.04
N HIS A 72 1.59 15.34 -11.41
CA HIS A 72 1.26 15.31 -9.99
C HIS A 72 1.98 14.23 -9.18
N TYR A 73 2.95 13.53 -9.76
CA TYR A 73 3.76 12.54 -9.04
C TYR A 73 4.37 13.09 -7.75
N GLN A 74 4.85 14.34 -7.77
CA GLN A 74 5.42 14.98 -6.59
C GLN A 74 4.36 15.25 -5.51
N ASP A 75 3.14 15.64 -5.90
CA ASP A 75 2.02 15.80 -4.97
C ASP A 75 1.67 14.46 -4.32
N ILE A 76 1.61 13.37 -5.10
CA ILE A 76 1.38 12.03 -4.57
C ILE A 76 2.46 11.63 -3.55
N VAL A 77 3.73 11.86 -3.86
CA VAL A 77 4.83 11.59 -2.90
C VAL A 77 4.68 12.44 -1.65
N ASN A 78 4.33 13.72 -1.79
CA ASN A 78 4.10 14.59 -0.63
C ASN A 78 2.96 14.06 0.24
N LYS A 79 1.88 13.53 -0.34
CA LYS A 79 0.79 12.88 0.42
C LYS A 79 1.24 11.62 1.14
N VAL A 80 2.07 10.76 0.50
CA VAL A 80 2.68 9.59 1.16
C VAL A 80 3.52 10.01 2.37
N MET A 81 4.31 11.07 2.23
CA MET A 81 5.17 11.58 3.33
C MET A 81 4.37 12.27 4.43
N ALA A 82 3.30 13.00 4.09
CA ALA A 82 2.40 13.59 5.07
C ALA A 82 1.69 12.52 5.89
N CYS A 83 1.16 11.48 5.24
CA CYS A 83 0.55 10.34 5.94
C CYS A 83 1.57 9.60 6.81
N LYS A 84 2.82 9.47 6.36
CA LYS A 84 3.89 8.86 7.16
C LYS A 84 4.02 9.52 8.54
N ALA A 85 3.93 10.85 8.60
CA ALA A 85 4.04 11.60 9.84
C ALA A 85 2.86 11.36 10.81
N CYS A 86 1.75 10.81 10.33
CA CYS A 86 0.56 10.49 11.10
C CYS A 86 0.47 8.99 11.47
N VAL A 87 1.50 8.19 11.16
CA VAL A 87 1.49 6.75 11.44
C VAL A 87 1.55 6.47 12.94
N SER A 88 0.72 5.55 13.39
CA SER A 88 0.61 5.03 14.74
C SER A 88 0.36 3.51 14.69
N GLU A 89 0.32 2.86 15.86
CA GLU A 89 0.04 1.42 15.94
C GLU A 89 -1.34 1.06 15.39
N ASP A 90 -2.31 1.98 15.49
CA ASP A 90 -3.68 1.73 15.06
C ASP A 90 -3.81 1.73 13.53
N ASN A 91 -2.96 2.47 12.83
CA ASN A 91 -3.13 2.80 11.43
C ASN A 91 -1.91 2.45 10.53
N VAL A 92 -0.88 1.81 11.09
CA VAL A 92 0.30 1.37 10.32
C VAL A 92 -0.06 0.38 9.21
N VAL A 93 -1.04 -0.51 9.42
CA VAL A 93 -1.45 -1.50 8.42
C VAL A 93 -2.05 -0.84 7.17
N PRO A 94 -3.06 0.05 7.26
CA PRO A 94 -3.55 0.76 6.08
C PRO A 94 -2.48 1.66 5.44
N TYR A 95 -1.56 2.24 6.22
CA TYR A 95 -0.43 2.99 5.66
C TYR A 95 0.48 2.09 4.80
N LEU A 96 0.94 0.95 5.33
CA LEU A 96 1.82 0.03 4.60
C LEU A 96 1.16 -0.45 3.31
N LEU A 97 -0.12 -0.83 3.39
CA LEU A 97 -0.89 -1.29 2.24
C LEU A 97 -1.07 -0.17 1.19
N GLY A 98 -1.50 1.03 1.60
CA GLY A 98 -1.65 2.15 0.68
C GLY A 98 -0.33 2.55 0.02
N THR A 99 0.78 2.51 0.77
CA THR A 99 2.10 2.83 0.24
C THR A 99 2.54 1.82 -0.81
N ILE A 100 2.38 0.51 -0.56
CA ILE A 100 2.81 -0.51 -1.52
C ILE A 100 1.93 -0.55 -2.77
N GLU A 101 0.62 -0.31 -2.64
CA GLU A 101 -0.26 -0.20 -3.81
C GLU A 101 0.02 1.08 -4.61
N THR A 102 0.35 2.20 -3.95
CA THR A 102 0.84 3.42 -4.64
C THR A 102 2.13 3.11 -5.41
N PHE A 103 3.07 2.40 -4.77
CA PHE A 103 4.31 1.99 -5.41
C PHE A 103 4.07 1.07 -6.63
N ALA A 104 3.09 0.16 -6.55
CA ALA A 104 2.72 -0.74 -7.65
C ALA A 104 2.21 -0.03 -8.89
N ASN A 105 1.63 1.15 -8.72
CA ASN A 105 1.12 1.95 -9.82
C ASN A 105 2.13 3.02 -10.29
N THR A 106 3.34 3.07 -9.74
CA THR A 106 4.35 4.09 -10.09
C THR A 106 5.11 3.69 -11.35
N SER A 107 5.26 4.62 -12.31
CA SER A 107 6.13 4.39 -13.47
C SER A 107 7.61 4.34 -13.08
N GLU A 108 8.32 3.27 -13.42
CA GLU A 108 9.79 3.12 -13.19
C GLU A 108 10.62 4.25 -13.83
N GLN A 109 10.07 4.95 -14.82
CA GLN A 109 10.74 6.08 -15.50
C GLN A 109 11.01 7.28 -14.57
N LEU A 110 10.38 7.34 -13.39
CA LEU A 110 10.55 8.42 -12.42
C LEU A 110 11.23 7.90 -11.15
N PHE A 111 12.53 7.63 -11.28
CA PHE A 111 13.39 7.01 -10.26
C PHE A 111 13.30 7.68 -8.88
N GLU A 112 13.27 9.01 -8.82
CA GLU A 112 13.26 9.76 -7.55
C GLU A 112 11.99 9.52 -6.74
N HIS A 113 10.81 9.59 -7.37
CA HIS A 113 9.52 9.33 -6.73
C HIS A 113 9.42 7.86 -6.28
N HIS A 114 9.86 6.95 -7.14
CA HIS A 114 9.91 5.53 -6.85
C HIS A 114 10.80 5.23 -5.64
N MET A 115 11.98 5.88 -5.53
CA MET A 115 12.87 5.75 -4.37
C MET A 115 12.28 6.35 -3.09
N ALA A 116 11.58 7.49 -3.17
CA ALA A 116 10.95 8.12 -2.02
C ALA A 116 9.87 7.22 -1.41
N ILE A 117 8.94 6.70 -2.22
CA ILE A 117 7.86 5.82 -1.76
C ILE A 117 8.44 4.51 -1.20
N ARG A 118 9.42 3.92 -1.88
CA ARG A 118 10.15 2.73 -1.41
C ARG A 118 10.80 2.95 -0.04
N THR A 119 11.39 4.12 0.17
CA THR A 119 12.08 4.46 1.42
C THR A 119 11.07 4.63 2.54
N ALA A 120 9.98 5.37 2.30
CA ALA A 120 8.90 5.57 3.26
C ALA A 120 8.31 4.23 3.76
N PHE A 121 8.03 3.30 2.83
CA PHE A 121 7.54 1.96 3.18
C PHE A 121 8.52 1.21 4.10
N LYS A 122 9.81 1.20 3.75
CA LYS A 122 10.84 0.47 4.52
C LYS A 122 11.04 1.03 5.92
N GLU A 123 11.02 2.36 6.06
CA GLU A 123 11.19 3.03 7.34
C GLU A 123 10.05 2.67 8.29
N VAL A 124 8.80 2.80 7.85
CA VAL A 124 7.62 2.45 8.66
C VAL A 124 7.59 0.96 8.97
N LEU A 125 7.87 0.08 8.01
CA LEU A 125 7.94 -1.36 8.29
C LEU A 125 9.01 -1.66 9.33
N SER A 126 10.19 -1.04 9.24
CA SER A 126 11.28 -1.27 10.20
C SER A 126 10.92 -0.83 11.62
N GLU A 127 10.17 0.27 11.75
CA GLU A 127 9.73 0.82 13.04
C GLU A 127 8.64 -0.04 13.70
N TYR A 128 7.72 -0.60 12.93
CA TYR A 128 6.54 -1.29 13.47
C TYR A 128 6.57 -2.83 13.34
N LYS A 129 7.55 -3.44 12.68
CA LYS A 129 7.61 -4.90 12.42
C LYS A 129 7.33 -5.79 13.63
N ASP A 130 7.85 -5.42 14.81
CA ASP A 130 7.72 -6.22 16.02
C ASP A 130 6.30 -6.08 16.60
N LYS A 131 5.68 -4.91 16.41
CA LYS A 131 4.31 -4.62 16.84
C LYS A 131 3.28 -5.30 15.94
N LEU A 132 3.56 -5.45 14.64
CA LEU A 132 2.69 -6.17 13.70
C LEU A 132 2.38 -7.60 14.20
N CYS A 133 3.37 -8.27 14.80
CA CYS A 133 3.22 -9.63 15.34
C CYS A 133 2.27 -9.72 16.55
N SER A 134 1.97 -8.60 17.21
CA SER A 134 1.06 -8.52 18.35
C SER A 134 -0.35 -8.03 17.99
N MET A 135 -0.58 -7.71 16.71
CA MET A 135 -1.87 -7.20 16.24
C MET A 135 -2.95 -8.30 16.14
N PRO A 136 -4.23 -7.92 16.08
CA PRO A 136 -5.31 -8.87 15.80
C PRO A 136 -5.08 -9.64 14.47
N PRO A 137 -5.50 -10.91 14.36
CA PRO A 137 -5.22 -11.77 13.20
C PRO A 137 -5.51 -11.12 11.84
N LYS A 138 -6.65 -10.43 11.71
CA LYS A 138 -7.01 -9.73 10.47
C LYS A 138 -5.98 -8.68 10.06
N LYS A 139 -5.46 -7.89 11.01
CA LYS A 139 -4.44 -6.87 10.76
C LYS A 139 -3.09 -7.51 10.37
N LYS A 140 -2.74 -8.64 11.00
CA LYS A 140 -1.52 -9.38 10.66
C LYS A 140 -1.54 -9.89 9.22
N ILE A 141 -2.66 -10.48 8.78
CA ILE A 141 -2.81 -11.04 7.43
C ILE A 141 -2.70 -9.93 6.37
N ILE A 142 -3.33 -8.77 6.61
CA ILE A 142 -3.21 -7.63 5.70
C ILE A 142 -1.76 -7.11 5.65
N ALA A 143 -1.08 -7.05 6.79
CA ALA A 143 0.32 -6.67 6.84
C ALA A 143 1.22 -7.70 6.13
N ALA A 144 0.95 -8.99 6.30
CA ALA A 144 1.64 -10.09 5.60
C ALA A 144 1.48 -9.95 4.09
N TYR A 145 0.27 -9.63 3.60
CA TYR A 145 0.04 -9.34 2.19
C TYR A 145 0.89 -8.17 1.71
N ALA A 146 0.88 -7.03 2.43
CA ALA A 146 1.64 -5.85 2.01
C ALA A 146 3.15 -6.13 1.94
N ILE A 147 3.68 -6.89 2.92
CA ILE A 147 5.10 -7.29 2.95
C ILE A 147 5.40 -8.28 1.81
N ASN A 148 4.53 -9.27 1.57
CA ASN A 148 4.72 -10.23 0.49
C ASN A 148 4.69 -9.56 -0.89
N ARG A 149 3.75 -8.63 -1.12
CA ARG A 149 3.71 -7.81 -2.34
C ARG A 149 4.97 -6.98 -2.51
N ALA A 150 5.49 -6.41 -1.43
CA ALA A 150 6.76 -5.68 -1.45
C ALA A 150 7.97 -6.59 -1.77
N ILE A 151 7.94 -7.87 -1.38
CA ILE A 151 8.94 -8.86 -1.78
C ILE A 151 8.83 -9.15 -3.29
N ASP A 152 7.62 -9.44 -3.78
CA ASP A 152 7.38 -9.74 -5.20
C ASP A 152 7.84 -8.60 -6.13
N MET A 153 7.64 -7.37 -5.68
CA MET A 153 8.05 -6.15 -6.38
C MET A 153 9.54 -5.78 -6.17
N LYS A 154 10.31 -6.62 -5.46
CA LYS A 154 11.73 -6.37 -5.14
C LYS A 154 11.98 -5.08 -4.35
N VAL A 155 10.95 -4.56 -3.68
CA VAL A 155 11.06 -3.47 -2.69
C VAL A 155 11.88 -3.99 -1.51
N LEU A 156 11.49 -5.17 -1.01
CA LEU A 156 12.14 -5.91 0.06
C LEU A 156 12.91 -7.13 -0.48
N LEU A 157 13.87 -7.61 0.30
CA LEU A 157 14.60 -8.85 0.02
C LEU A 157 13.89 -10.01 0.69
N ALA A 158 13.50 -11.02 -0.08
CA ALA A 158 12.81 -12.23 0.40
C ALA A 158 13.52 -12.85 1.61
N GLU A 159 14.83 -13.07 1.49
CA GLU A 159 15.71 -13.66 2.51
C GLU A 159 15.62 -13.00 3.89
N LYS A 160 15.26 -11.70 3.93
CA LYS A 160 15.16 -10.93 5.17
C LYS A 160 13.74 -10.90 5.75
N TYR A 161 12.72 -11.06 4.91
CA TYR A 161 11.33 -10.75 5.29
C TYR A 161 10.35 -11.93 5.15
N GLU A 162 10.68 -13.02 4.46
CA GLU A 162 9.80 -14.21 4.37
C GLU A 162 9.46 -14.77 5.75
N ALA A 163 10.45 -14.91 6.64
CA ALA A 163 10.20 -15.39 8.01
C ALA A 163 9.30 -14.44 8.84
N LEU A 164 9.21 -13.16 8.49
CA LEU A 164 8.25 -12.24 9.11
C LEU A 164 6.84 -12.46 8.53
N VAL A 165 6.73 -12.69 7.22
CA VAL A 165 5.46 -13.02 6.58
C VAL A 165 4.87 -14.29 7.20
N ASP A 166 5.66 -15.35 7.35
CA ASP A 166 5.21 -16.60 7.97
C ASP A 166 4.68 -16.37 9.39
N LYS A 167 5.42 -15.63 10.24
CA LYS A 167 4.99 -15.28 11.60
C LYS A 167 3.71 -14.46 11.68
N LEU A 168 3.39 -13.70 10.64
CA LEU A 168 2.15 -12.91 10.58
C LEU A 168 0.97 -13.75 10.08
N MET A 169 1.24 -14.85 9.39
CA MET A 169 0.25 -15.78 8.87
C MET A 169 -0.06 -16.93 9.85
N ASP A 170 0.82 -17.16 10.83
CA ASP A 170 0.63 -18.05 11.98
C ASP A 170 -0.34 -17.46 13.04
#